data_AF-A0A1L9U1I7-F1
#
_entry.id   AF-A0A1L9U1I7-F1
#
_cell.length_a   1.000
_cell.length_b   1.000
_cell.length_c   1.000
_cell.angle_alpha   90.00
_cell.angle_beta   90.00
_cell.angle_gamma   90.00
#
_symmetry.space_group_name_H-M   'P 1'
#
loop_
_entity.id
_entity.type
_entity.pdbx_description
1 polymer ?
#
loop_
_entity_poly.entity_id
_entity_poly.type
_entity_poly.pdbx_seq_one_letter_code
_entity_poly.pdbx_strand_id
1 'polypeptide(L)'
;MTLVERSPSSNTSCNRECLENMTTKVLDSMAAHDPFILPLAEVYKATENAHPAALNMMTLWRTVTKVSSPSLLAIDITQGQAYFTVPITEGNATIQNILWGRIKVSSQLISEFELFVNRGKGEDGFAFDVENLAHNFKRWQSPPTNRTKATRDQLARLAASSFNANDNFTVNMASDCQFTEMGWVVKNAACNWMSDRPTDLNARTVVIDEELGIVVTAGVVPGKVYPYATFSAFIPDSMKSSQATQDTWYSIQSSEGYIYLIEPMATLATSFNVFQYYDDQLQGEQFLVYLTSPRNGTGWA
;
A
#
# COMPACT_ATOMS: atom_id res chain seq x y z
N MET A 1 35.70 -7.63 20.83
CA MET A 1 34.69 -7.14 19.87
C MET A 1 35.39 -6.09 19.04
N THR A 2 35.84 -6.46 17.84
CA THR A 2 36.70 -5.64 17.00
C THR A 2 35.81 -4.73 16.17
N LEU A 3 35.86 -3.42 16.42
CA LEU A 3 35.17 -2.42 15.61
C LEU A 3 35.87 -2.37 14.25
N VAL A 4 35.13 -2.72 13.21
CA VAL A 4 35.57 -2.56 11.82
C VAL A 4 35.31 -1.09 11.45
N GLU A 5 36.38 -0.32 11.26
CA GLU A 5 36.30 1.02 10.68
C GLU A 5 35.84 0.91 9.22
N ARG A 6 34.69 1.54 8.89
CA ARG A 6 34.24 1.71 7.51
C ARG A 6 34.76 3.04 6.96
N SER A 7 35.68 2.96 6.00
CA SER A 7 36.06 4.11 5.17
C SER A 7 34.87 4.55 4.31
N PRO A 8 34.60 5.87 4.19
CA PRO A 8 33.50 6.36 3.35
C PRO A 8 33.89 6.22 1.88
N SER A 9 33.24 5.31 1.15
CA SER A 9 33.38 5.26 -0.30
C SER A 9 32.61 6.40 -0.95
N SER A 10 33.32 7.22 -1.72
CA SER A 10 32.79 8.36 -2.45
C SER A 10 32.06 7.90 -3.73
N ASN A 11 30.83 7.38 -3.57
CA ASN A 11 29.69 7.52 -4.49
C ASN A 11 28.45 6.83 -3.85
N THR A 12 27.88 7.50 -2.85
CA THR A 12 26.95 6.97 -1.84
C THR A 12 25.48 6.89 -2.27
N SER A 13 25.15 7.23 -3.52
CA SER A 13 23.76 7.20 -4.02
C SER A 13 23.36 5.82 -4.56
N CYS A 14 22.24 5.30 -4.09
CA CYS A 14 21.65 4.04 -4.56
C CYS A 14 20.83 4.31 -5.83
N ASN A 15 21.30 3.80 -6.99
CA ASN A 15 20.55 3.88 -8.24
C ASN A 15 19.36 2.90 -8.23
N ARG A 16 18.59 2.85 -9.33
CA ARG A 16 17.41 1.97 -9.44
C ARG A 16 17.75 0.50 -9.16
N GLU A 17 18.75 -0.05 -9.85
CA GLU A 17 19.21 -1.43 -9.66
C GLU A 17 19.62 -1.72 -8.22
N CYS A 18 20.30 -0.78 -7.56
CA CYS A 18 20.63 -0.89 -6.14
C CYS A 18 19.36 -0.98 -5.27
N LEU A 19 18.34 -0.16 -5.51
CA LEU A 19 17.06 -0.19 -4.76
C LEU A 19 16.26 -1.48 -5.04
N GLU A 20 16.28 -1.98 -6.28
CA GLU A 20 15.72 -3.29 -6.66
C GLU A 20 16.40 -4.41 -5.86
N ASN A 21 17.74 -4.45 -5.89
CA ASN A 21 18.52 -5.46 -5.16
C ASN A 21 18.32 -5.38 -3.64
N MET A 22 18.19 -4.18 -3.07
CA MET A 22 17.87 -4.02 -1.65
C MET A 22 16.48 -4.55 -1.32
N THR A 23 15.48 -4.32 -2.19
CA THR A 23 14.14 -4.86 -2.03
C THR A 23 14.16 -6.39 -2.08
N THR A 24 14.85 -6.98 -3.06
CA THR A 24 15.04 -8.44 -3.15
C THR A 24 15.68 -9.01 -1.89
N LYS A 25 16.75 -8.39 -1.37
CA LYS A 25 17.40 -8.84 -0.12
C LYS A 25 16.44 -8.83 1.07
N VAL A 26 15.57 -7.83 1.18
CA VAL A 26 14.55 -7.76 2.23
C VAL A 26 13.60 -8.94 2.13
N LEU A 27 13.06 -9.18 0.94
CA LEU A 27 12.13 -10.30 0.70
C LEU A 27 12.80 -11.67 0.95
N ASP A 28 14.03 -11.85 0.46
CA ASP A 28 14.80 -13.08 0.66
C ASP A 28 15.10 -13.30 2.15
N SER A 29 15.42 -12.24 2.90
CA SER A 29 15.66 -12.32 4.35
C SER A 29 14.42 -12.77 5.13
N MET A 30 13.21 -12.39 4.68
CA MET A 30 11.97 -12.85 5.29
C MET A 30 11.77 -14.35 5.04
N ALA A 31 11.98 -14.83 3.82
CA ALA A 31 11.88 -16.25 3.49
C ALA A 31 12.97 -17.11 4.17
N ALA A 32 14.15 -16.53 4.41
CA ALA A 32 15.24 -17.16 5.14
C ALA A 32 15.07 -17.11 6.68
N HIS A 33 14.04 -16.42 7.18
CA HIS A 33 13.83 -16.14 8.61
C HIS A 33 15.02 -15.48 9.30
N ASP A 34 15.82 -14.70 8.57
CA ASP A 34 17.04 -14.08 9.08
C ASP A 34 17.16 -12.61 8.64
N PRO A 35 16.69 -11.65 9.46
CA PRO A 35 16.84 -10.23 9.15
C PRO A 35 18.28 -9.72 9.25
N PHE A 36 19.20 -10.48 9.88
CA PHE A 36 20.57 -10.02 10.13
C PHE A 36 21.49 -10.14 8.92
N ILE A 37 21.03 -10.80 7.84
CA ILE A 37 21.72 -10.79 6.54
C ILE A 37 21.59 -9.45 5.81
N LEU A 38 20.69 -8.57 6.28
CA LEU A 38 20.42 -7.28 5.64
C LEU A 38 21.53 -6.27 5.90
N PRO A 39 21.88 -5.44 4.91
CA PRO A 39 22.78 -4.31 5.10
C PRO A 39 22.03 -3.17 5.83
N LEU A 40 21.81 -3.30 7.13
CA LEU A 40 21.09 -2.30 7.93
C LEU A 40 21.97 -1.11 8.29
N ALA A 41 21.35 0.07 8.40
CA ALA A 41 21.96 1.21 9.08
C ALA A 41 22.12 0.90 10.58
N GLU A 42 23.09 1.53 11.24
CA GLU A 42 23.34 1.34 12.68
C GLU A 42 22.09 1.64 13.52
N VAL A 43 21.36 2.68 13.12
CA VAL A 43 20.03 3.03 13.64
C VAL A 43 19.05 3.02 12.49
N TYR A 44 17.98 2.25 12.61
CA TYR A 44 16.92 2.14 11.61
C TYR A 44 15.54 2.27 12.26
N LYS A 45 14.54 2.65 11.46
CA LYS A 45 13.12 2.65 11.86
C LYS A 45 12.41 1.49 11.19
N ALA A 46 11.53 0.80 11.90
CA ALA A 46 10.78 -0.30 11.31
C ALA A 46 9.38 -0.40 11.93
N THR A 47 8.37 -0.53 11.08
CA THR A 47 7.01 -0.90 11.50
C THR A 47 6.49 -2.06 10.67
N GLU A 48 5.76 -2.98 11.32
CA GLU A 48 4.92 -3.99 10.68
C GLU A 48 3.47 -3.70 11.11
N ASN A 49 2.56 -3.55 10.15
CA ASN A 49 1.15 -3.25 10.41
C ASN A 49 0.97 -2.00 11.31
N ALA A 50 1.78 -0.97 11.06
CA ALA A 50 1.91 0.25 11.87
C ALA A 50 2.42 0.07 13.32
N HIS A 51 2.86 -1.13 13.71
CA HIS A 51 3.47 -1.39 15.02
C HIS A 51 5.00 -1.35 14.94
N PRO A 52 5.69 -0.50 15.74
CA PRO A 52 7.14 -0.46 15.76
C PRO A 52 7.72 -1.69 16.46
N ALA A 53 8.71 -2.32 15.83
CA ALA A 53 9.40 -3.48 16.38
C ALA A 53 10.80 -3.65 15.77
N ALA A 54 11.65 -4.44 16.43
CA ALA A 54 12.86 -4.95 15.79
C ALA A 54 12.49 -6.00 14.72
N LEU A 55 13.26 -6.10 13.63
CA LEU A 55 12.92 -6.98 12.50
C LEU A 55 12.80 -8.46 12.91
N ASN A 56 13.62 -8.92 13.86
CA ASN A 56 13.56 -10.29 14.37
C ASN A 56 12.34 -10.58 15.27
N MET A 57 11.60 -9.55 15.68
CA MET A 57 10.35 -9.68 16.45
C MET A 57 9.10 -9.55 15.58
N MET A 58 9.24 -8.99 14.37
CA MET A 58 8.17 -8.85 13.39
C MET A 58 7.69 -10.21 12.89
N THR A 59 6.38 -10.35 12.63
CA THR A 59 5.81 -11.64 12.24
C THR A 59 6.28 -12.08 10.86
N LEU A 60 6.52 -11.15 9.94
CA LEU A 60 6.97 -11.44 8.58
C LEU A 60 8.23 -12.32 8.53
N TRP A 61 9.21 -12.09 9.40
CA TRP A 61 10.44 -12.91 9.47
C TRP A 61 10.25 -14.27 10.16
N ARG A 62 9.07 -14.55 10.72
CA ARG A 62 8.76 -15.83 11.37
C ARG A 62 7.81 -16.69 10.55
N THR A 63 6.95 -16.06 9.76
CA THR A 63 5.81 -16.74 9.12
C THR A 63 5.98 -16.90 7.62
N VAL A 64 6.68 -16.00 6.94
CA VAL A 64 6.86 -16.05 5.48
C VAL A 64 7.68 -17.27 5.10
N THR A 65 7.10 -18.19 4.33
CA THR A 65 7.78 -19.41 3.84
C THR A 65 8.10 -19.34 2.36
N LYS A 66 7.45 -18.44 1.62
CA LYS A 66 7.73 -18.19 0.21
C LYS A 66 7.44 -16.73 -0.12
N VAL A 67 8.30 -16.17 -0.96
CA VAL A 67 8.13 -14.85 -1.56
C VAL A 67 8.37 -14.95 -3.06
N SER A 68 7.63 -14.17 -3.83
CA SER A 68 7.85 -14.02 -5.28
C SER A 68 8.55 -12.69 -5.55
N SER A 69 8.95 -12.43 -6.79
CA SER A 69 9.32 -11.06 -7.18
C SER A 69 8.13 -10.11 -6.99
N PRO A 70 8.36 -8.83 -6.64
CA PRO A 70 7.29 -7.85 -6.53
C PRO A 70 6.41 -7.83 -7.78
N SER A 71 5.09 -7.88 -7.59
CA SER A 71 4.13 -7.65 -8.67
C SER A 71 4.08 -6.17 -9.06
N LEU A 72 4.33 -5.31 -8.09
CA LEU A 72 4.53 -3.87 -8.26
C LEU A 72 5.78 -3.46 -7.48
N LEU A 73 6.70 -2.78 -8.16
CA LEU A 73 7.87 -2.12 -7.59
C LEU A 73 7.95 -0.70 -8.14
N ALA A 74 7.95 0.29 -7.27
CA ALA A 74 8.09 1.70 -7.61
C ALA A 74 9.31 2.25 -6.86
N ILE A 75 10.18 2.97 -7.58
CA ILE A 75 11.50 3.36 -7.09
C ILE A 75 11.71 4.86 -7.27
N ASP A 76 11.98 5.52 -6.15
CA ASP A 76 12.34 6.93 -6.08
C ASP A 76 13.85 7.05 -5.78
N ILE A 77 14.65 7.18 -6.84
CA ILE A 77 16.11 7.35 -6.73
C ILE A 77 16.50 8.64 -6.00
N THR A 78 15.67 9.68 -6.11
CA THR A 78 15.93 11.01 -5.52
C THR A 78 15.83 10.93 -4.00
N GLN A 79 14.90 10.13 -3.48
CA GLN A 79 14.70 9.94 -2.05
C GLN A 79 15.34 8.67 -1.49
N GLY A 80 15.89 7.80 -2.35
CA GLY A 80 16.42 6.50 -1.96
C GLY A 80 15.33 5.58 -1.40
N GLN A 81 14.13 5.59 -1.99
CA GLN A 81 12.99 4.83 -1.49
C GLN A 81 12.49 3.84 -2.54
N ALA A 82 12.09 2.66 -2.08
CA ALA A 82 11.41 1.68 -2.90
C ALA A 82 10.11 1.27 -2.21
N TYR A 83 9.03 1.27 -2.97
CA TYR A 83 7.74 0.74 -2.57
C TYR A 83 7.46 -0.54 -3.35
N PHE A 84 6.89 -1.55 -2.69
CA PHE A 84 6.57 -2.81 -3.33
C PHE A 84 5.21 -3.36 -2.90
N THR A 85 4.63 -4.19 -3.77
CA THR A 85 3.50 -5.08 -3.49
C THR A 85 3.83 -6.45 -4.04
N VAL A 86 3.72 -7.48 -3.20
CA VAL A 86 4.21 -8.83 -3.50
C VAL A 86 3.31 -9.90 -2.90
N PRO A 87 3.02 -10.99 -3.63
CA PRO A 87 2.38 -12.15 -3.05
C PRO A 87 3.40 -12.91 -2.19
N ILE A 88 3.02 -13.16 -0.94
CA ILE A 88 3.79 -13.98 0.00
C ILE A 88 2.95 -15.18 0.43
N THR A 89 3.62 -16.21 0.94
CA THR A 89 2.98 -17.35 1.59
C THR A 89 3.42 -17.39 3.04
N GLU A 90 2.46 -17.56 3.96
CA GLU A 90 2.74 -17.69 5.39
C GLU A 90 2.33 -19.08 5.90
N GLY A 91 3.12 -19.66 6.81
CA GLY A 91 2.78 -20.93 7.46
C GLY A 91 2.75 -22.12 6.49
N ASN A 92 1.57 -22.74 6.30
CA ASN A 92 1.42 -24.03 5.61
C ASN A 92 1.30 -23.92 4.07
N ALA A 93 2.25 -23.24 3.42
CA ALA A 93 2.57 -23.29 1.98
C ALA A 93 1.44 -23.05 0.92
N THR A 94 0.18 -22.89 1.32
CA THR A 94 -0.99 -22.90 0.43
C THR A 94 -1.81 -21.62 0.48
N ILE A 95 -1.68 -20.82 1.55
CA ILE A 95 -2.37 -19.56 1.72
C ILE A 95 -1.45 -18.42 1.27
N GLN A 96 -1.87 -17.68 0.25
CA GLN A 96 -1.18 -16.49 -0.21
C GLN A 96 -1.77 -15.22 0.42
N ASN A 97 -0.90 -14.30 0.80
CA ASN A 97 -1.21 -12.99 1.37
C ASN A 97 -0.54 -11.90 0.54
N ILE A 98 -1.01 -10.66 0.67
CA ILE A 98 -0.40 -9.51 -0.01
C ILE A 98 0.46 -8.77 1.01
N LEU A 99 1.77 -8.82 0.82
CA LEU A 99 2.71 -7.94 1.51
C LEU A 99 2.92 -6.70 0.65
N TRP A 100 2.83 -5.53 1.27
CA TRP A 100 3.21 -4.29 0.65
C TRP A 100 3.89 -3.38 1.65
N GLY A 101 4.64 -2.42 1.14
CA GLY A 101 5.37 -1.54 2.01
C GLY A 101 6.46 -0.78 1.31
N ARG A 102 7.27 -0.11 2.12
CA ARG A 102 8.34 0.75 1.67
C ARG A 102 9.61 0.45 2.44
N ILE A 103 10.74 0.51 1.75
CA ILE A 103 12.06 0.65 2.35
C ILE A 103 12.71 1.99 1.97
N LYS A 104 13.56 2.51 2.86
CA LYS A 104 14.47 3.63 2.57
C LYS A 104 15.91 3.19 2.70
N VAL A 105 16.71 3.49 1.68
CA VAL A 105 18.14 3.18 1.62
C VAL A 105 18.94 4.49 1.62
N SER A 106 19.92 4.58 2.51
CA SER A 106 20.87 5.67 2.58
C SER A 106 22.27 5.11 2.72
N SER A 107 23.23 5.60 1.94
CA SER A 107 24.61 5.10 1.94
C SER A 107 24.70 3.58 1.75
N GLN A 108 23.85 3.03 0.87
CA GLN A 108 23.71 1.58 0.62
C GLN A 108 23.34 0.75 1.85
N LEU A 109 22.73 1.38 2.86
CA LEU A 109 22.19 0.72 4.05
C LEU A 109 20.69 0.98 4.16
N ILE A 110 19.93 -0.04 4.57
CA ILE A 110 18.50 0.09 4.79
C ILE A 110 18.30 0.79 6.14
N SER A 111 17.62 1.92 6.10
CA SER A 111 17.43 2.84 7.23
C SER A 111 15.98 2.92 7.71
N GLU A 112 15.02 2.57 6.85
CA GLU A 112 13.60 2.55 7.23
C GLU A 112 12.87 1.38 6.58
N PHE A 113 11.93 0.80 7.33
CA PHE A 113 10.95 -0.19 6.89
C PHE A 113 9.56 0.25 7.32
N GLU A 114 8.61 0.13 6.41
CA GLU A 114 7.21 0.35 6.70
C GLU A 114 6.40 -0.68 5.93
N LEU A 115 6.00 -1.73 6.64
CA LEU A 115 5.51 -2.98 6.06
C LEU A 115 4.08 -3.25 6.53
N PHE A 116 3.27 -3.79 5.63
CA PHE A 116 1.90 -4.20 5.88
C PHE A 116 1.64 -5.54 5.21
N VAL A 117 0.90 -6.41 5.90
CA VAL A 117 0.45 -7.68 5.33
C VAL A 117 -1.04 -7.80 5.45
N ASN A 118 -1.73 -7.85 4.31
CA ASN A 118 -3.15 -8.17 4.30
C ASN A 118 -3.32 -9.67 4.02
N ARG A 119 -4.02 -10.32 4.95
CA ARG A 119 -4.35 -11.74 4.89
C ARG A 119 -5.78 -11.87 4.38
N GLY A 120 -5.99 -12.52 3.23
CA GLY A 120 -7.26 -12.52 2.48
C GLY A 120 -8.49 -13.10 3.20
N LYS A 121 -8.32 -13.61 4.42
CA LYS A 121 -9.40 -14.06 5.32
C LYS A 121 -9.16 -13.71 6.80
N GLY A 122 -8.18 -12.84 7.09
CA GLY A 122 -7.57 -12.75 8.42
C GLY A 122 -7.91 -11.50 9.22
N GLU A 123 -7.98 -10.31 8.60
CA GLU A 123 -7.87 -9.06 9.39
C GLU A 123 -8.82 -7.96 8.93
N ASP A 124 -8.95 -7.67 7.64
CA ASP A 124 -9.62 -6.42 7.22
C ASP A 124 -10.92 -6.58 6.39
N GLY A 125 -11.23 -7.79 5.92
CA GLY A 125 -12.51 -8.10 5.27
C GLY A 125 -12.74 -7.52 3.87
N PHE A 126 -11.73 -6.89 3.25
CA PHE A 126 -11.80 -6.22 1.94
C PHE A 126 -11.97 -7.16 0.73
N ALA A 127 -12.32 -6.57 -0.42
CA ALA A 127 -12.02 -7.18 -1.72
C ALA A 127 -10.54 -7.58 -1.74
N PHE A 128 -10.21 -8.76 -2.25
CA PHE A 128 -8.86 -9.30 -2.12
C PHE A 128 -8.58 -10.28 -3.26
N ASP A 129 -7.51 -10.03 -4.04
CA ASP A 129 -7.12 -10.91 -5.14
C ASP A 129 -5.59 -11.07 -5.21
N VAL A 130 -5.06 -11.97 -4.40
CA VAL A 130 -3.63 -12.29 -4.44
C VAL A 130 -3.26 -13.13 -5.68
N GLU A 131 -4.19 -13.94 -6.18
CA GLU A 131 -3.94 -14.87 -7.30
C GLU A 131 -3.72 -14.12 -8.61
N ASN A 132 -4.47 -13.04 -8.85
CA ASN A 132 -4.34 -12.21 -10.04
C ASN A 132 -3.45 -10.97 -9.84
N LEU A 133 -2.84 -10.78 -8.68
CA LEU A 133 -2.04 -9.60 -8.34
C LEU A 133 -0.98 -9.27 -9.41
N ALA A 134 -0.18 -10.25 -9.81
CA ALA A 134 0.86 -10.07 -10.83
C ALA A 134 0.28 -9.75 -12.22
N HIS A 135 -0.86 -10.36 -12.56
CA HIS A 135 -1.55 -10.08 -13.82
C HIS A 135 -2.05 -8.62 -13.84
N ASN A 136 -2.68 -8.18 -12.75
CA ASN A 136 -3.31 -6.87 -12.63
C ASN A 136 -2.28 -5.72 -12.64
N PHE A 137 -1.07 -5.94 -12.13
CA PHE A 137 0.03 -4.96 -12.18
C PHE A 137 0.93 -5.05 -13.41
N LYS A 138 0.74 -6.03 -14.29
CA LYS A 138 1.60 -6.21 -15.47
C LYS A 138 1.69 -4.95 -16.34
N ARG A 139 0.55 -4.28 -16.61
CA ARG A 139 0.53 -3.02 -17.39
C ARG A 139 1.23 -1.86 -16.68
N TRP A 140 1.28 -1.89 -15.35
CA TRP A 140 1.88 -0.83 -14.54
C TRP A 140 3.41 -0.94 -14.54
N GLN A 141 3.93 -2.18 -14.58
CA GLN A 141 5.36 -2.49 -14.64
C GLN A 141 5.94 -2.44 -16.06
N SER A 142 5.10 -2.50 -17.09
CA SER A 142 5.51 -2.38 -18.50
C SER A 142 4.71 -1.32 -19.26
N PRO A 143 4.77 -0.04 -18.83
CA PRO A 143 4.05 1.04 -19.49
C PRO A 143 4.59 1.30 -20.92
N PRO A 144 3.77 1.83 -21.85
CA PRO A 144 4.14 2.02 -23.26
C PRO A 144 5.39 2.87 -23.44
N THR A 145 6.36 2.43 -24.25
CA THR A 145 7.65 3.15 -24.41
C THR A 145 7.52 4.50 -25.13
N ASN A 146 6.45 4.70 -25.89
CA ASN A 146 6.15 5.93 -26.63
C ASN A 146 5.29 6.94 -25.83
N ARG A 147 5.01 6.68 -24.56
CA ARG A 147 4.27 7.59 -23.68
C ARG A 147 5.05 8.88 -23.41
N THR A 148 4.34 9.94 -23.14
CA THR A 148 4.86 11.16 -22.53
C THR A 148 4.97 10.94 -21.03
N LYS A 149 6.21 10.78 -20.53
CA LYS A 149 6.46 10.64 -19.09
C LYS A 149 6.05 11.91 -18.35
N ALA A 150 5.38 11.75 -17.23
CA ALA A 150 5.10 12.84 -16.32
C ALA A 150 6.39 13.33 -15.65
N THR A 151 6.47 14.63 -15.44
CA THR A 151 7.56 15.23 -14.65
C THR A 151 7.38 14.91 -13.17
N ARG A 152 8.47 14.94 -12.40
CA ARG A 152 8.43 14.80 -10.94
C ARG A 152 7.47 15.78 -10.28
N ASP A 153 7.43 17.02 -10.76
CA ASP A 153 6.54 18.06 -10.23
C ASP A 153 5.06 17.74 -10.49
N GLN A 154 4.73 17.20 -11.67
CA GLN A 154 3.36 16.72 -11.96
C GLN A 154 2.98 15.57 -11.02
N LEU A 155 3.87 14.59 -10.83
CA LEU A 155 3.63 13.47 -9.91
C LEU A 155 3.51 13.94 -8.45
N ALA A 156 4.30 14.94 -8.04
CA ALA A 156 4.22 15.55 -6.71
C ALA A 156 2.91 16.32 -6.50
N ARG A 157 2.42 17.04 -7.53
CA ARG A 157 1.10 17.70 -7.49
C ARG A 157 -0.05 16.69 -7.42
N LEU A 158 0.02 15.61 -8.21
CA LEU A 158 -0.94 14.50 -8.10
C LEU A 158 -0.96 13.94 -6.68
N ALA A 159 0.21 13.67 -6.10
CA ALA A 159 0.35 13.19 -4.73
C ALA A 159 -0.25 14.14 -3.69
N ALA A 160 0.06 15.44 -3.76
CA ALA A 160 -0.45 16.43 -2.82
C ALA A 160 -1.99 16.55 -2.86
N SER A 161 -2.59 16.29 -4.03
CA SER A 161 -4.04 16.37 -4.24
C SER A 161 -4.81 15.11 -3.86
N SER A 162 -4.14 13.95 -3.67
CA SER A 162 -4.82 12.66 -3.52
C SER A 162 -5.69 12.60 -2.26
N PHE A 163 -5.15 13.01 -1.11
CA PHE A 163 -5.84 13.05 0.17
C PHE A 163 -6.35 14.45 0.56
N ASN A 164 -6.09 15.47 -0.26
CA ASN A 164 -6.58 16.83 -0.03
C ASN A 164 -7.74 17.15 -0.98
N ALA A 165 -8.97 16.99 -0.51
CA ALA A 165 -10.17 17.28 -1.30
C ALA A 165 -10.33 18.77 -1.69
N ASN A 166 -9.59 19.67 -1.04
CA ASN A 166 -9.60 21.11 -1.34
C ASN A 166 -8.51 21.52 -2.36
N ASP A 167 -7.68 20.59 -2.83
CA ASP A 167 -6.67 20.89 -3.85
C ASP A 167 -7.33 21.15 -5.22
N ASN A 168 -6.72 22.02 -6.01
CA ASN A 168 -7.23 22.44 -7.32
C ASN A 168 -6.59 21.71 -8.50
N PHE A 169 -5.75 20.71 -8.25
CA PHE A 169 -5.16 19.89 -9.30
C PHE A 169 -6.24 19.08 -10.01
N THR A 170 -6.37 19.31 -11.33
CA THR A 170 -7.32 18.59 -12.17
C THR A 170 -6.65 17.33 -12.70
N VAL A 171 -7.29 16.18 -12.49
CA VAL A 171 -6.79 14.88 -12.94
C VAL A 171 -7.64 14.40 -14.11
N ASN A 172 -7.07 14.41 -15.31
CA ASN A 172 -7.69 13.74 -16.46
C ASN A 172 -7.48 12.23 -16.33
N MET A 173 -8.42 11.44 -16.82
CA MET A 173 -8.35 9.98 -16.77
C MET A 173 -8.21 9.41 -18.18
N ALA A 174 -7.39 8.38 -18.33
CA ALA A 174 -7.37 7.55 -19.52
C ALA A 174 -8.70 6.79 -19.65
N SER A 175 -9.14 6.53 -20.89
CA SER A 175 -10.40 5.84 -21.17
C SER A 175 -10.45 4.40 -20.61
N ASP A 176 -9.29 3.80 -20.41
CA ASP A 176 -9.10 2.44 -19.90
C ASP A 176 -8.41 2.44 -18.51
N CYS A 177 -8.54 3.55 -17.76
CA CYS A 177 -7.92 3.68 -16.45
C CYS A 177 -8.41 2.58 -15.50
N GLN A 178 -7.47 1.84 -14.91
CA GLN A 178 -7.75 0.67 -14.07
C GLN A 178 -7.83 1.06 -12.59
N PHE A 179 -8.98 0.82 -11.95
CA PHE A 179 -9.10 0.87 -10.49
C PHE A 179 -8.93 -0.52 -9.88
N THR A 180 -8.09 -0.59 -8.85
CA THR A 180 -7.79 -1.82 -8.12
C THR A 180 -7.80 -1.56 -6.61
N GLU A 181 -8.31 -2.51 -5.84
CA GLU A 181 -8.31 -2.46 -4.38
C GLU A 181 -7.76 -3.78 -3.88
N MET A 182 -6.70 -3.75 -3.06
CA MET A 182 -6.07 -4.97 -2.51
C MET A 182 -5.81 -6.07 -3.57
N GLY A 183 -5.25 -5.67 -4.73
CA GLY A 183 -5.00 -6.56 -5.87
C GLY A 183 -6.21 -6.92 -6.72
N TRP A 184 -7.44 -6.66 -6.26
CA TRP A 184 -8.68 -6.95 -6.97
C TRP A 184 -9.03 -5.84 -7.95
N VAL A 185 -9.27 -6.17 -9.23
CA VAL A 185 -9.79 -5.20 -10.22
C VAL A 185 -11.28 -5.01 -9.98
N VAL A 186 -11.66 -3.79 -9.61
CA VAL A 186 -13.06 -3.48 -9.29
C VAL A 186 -13.86 -3.38 -10.59
N LYS A 187 -14.65 -4.42 -10.90
CA LYS A 187 -15.48 -4.46 -12.12
C LYS A 187 -16.47 -3.30 -12.14
N ASN A 188 -16.61 -2.64 -13.28
CA ASN A 188 -17.46 -1.46 -13.52
C ASN A 188 -17.09 -0.20 -12.72
N ALA A 189 -15.93 -0.19 -12.05
CA ALA A 189 -15.33 1.02 -11.52
C ALA A 189 -14.08 1.35 -12.36
N ALA A 190 -14.16 2.40 -13.18
CA ALA A 190 -12.96 3.04 -13.69
C ALA A 190 -12.23 3.73 -12.53
N CYS A 191 -10.98 4.17 -12.75
CA CYS A 191 -10.35 5.12 -11.82
C CYS A 191 -11.31 6.25 -11.50
N ASN A 192 -11.31 6.71 -10.27
CA ASN A 192 -12.34 7.62 -9.84
C ASN A 192 -11.77 8.69 -8.92
N TRP A 193 -11.42 9.82 -9.53
CA TRP A 193 -10.93 11.01 -8.82
C TRP A 193 -12.08 11.82 -8.21
N MET A 194 -12.93 11.16 -7.42
CA MET A 194 -14.15 11.76 -6.86
C MET A 194 -13.86 12.90 -5.88
N SER A 195 -14.80 13.82 -5.74
CA SER A 195 -14.77 14.82 -4.67
C SER A 195 -14.96 14.20 -3.28
N ASP A 196 -15.79 13.15 -3.17
CA ASP A 196 -15.96 12.35 -1.97
C ASP A 196 -15.03 11.12 -2.00
N ARG A 197 -13.77 11.36 -1.61
CA ARG A 197 -12.69 10.36 -1.55
C ARG A 197 -12.04 10.33 -0.17
N PRO A 198 -11.19 9.34 0.18
CA PRO A 198 -10.44 9.35 1.43
C PRO A 198 -9.67 10.66 1.61
N THR A 199 -9.69 11.25 2.82
CA THR A 199 -8.99 12.51 3.11
C THR A 199 -8.12 12.40 4.36
N ASP A 200 -6.91 12.96 4.27
CA ASP A 200 -5.99 13.17 5.38
C ASP A 200 -5.03 14.32 5.01
N LEU A 201 -5.11 15.44 5.74
CA LEU A 201 -4.25 16.60 5.50
C LEU A 201 -2.80 16.38 5.95
N ASN A 202 -2.53 15.33 6.73
CA ASN A 202 -1.20 14.91 7.11
C ASN A 202 -0.67 13.78 6.22
N ALA A 203 -1.40 13.41 5.16
CA ALA A 203 -0.93 12.43 4.20
C ALA A 203 0.40 12.88 3.59
N ARG A 204 1.23 11.89 3.26
CA ARG A 204 2.58 12.12 2.76
C ARG A 204 2.82 11.37 1.46
N THR A 205 3.69 11.93 0.62
CA THR A 205 4.27 11.19 -0.49
C THR A 205 5.26 10.16 0.02
N VAL A 206 5.12 8.92 -0.46
CA VAL A 206 5.92 7.76 -0.09
C VAL A 206 7.05 7.56 -1.10
N VAL A 207 6.71 7.51 -2.39
CA VAL A 207 7.61 7.27 -3.52
C VAL A 207 7.12 8.06 -4.73
N ILE A 208 8.03 8.70 -5.46
CA ILE A 208 7.80 9.19 -6.83
C ILE A 208 8.75 8.45 -7.78
N ASP A 209 8.20 7.56 -8.61
CA ASP A 209 8.89 6.82 -9.65
C ASP A 209 8.67 7.51 -11.01
N GLU A 210 9.64 8.33 -11.42
CA GLU A 210 9.63 9.06 -12.69
C GLU A 210 9.79 8.15 -13.91
N GLU A 211 10.35 6.95 -13.74
CA GLU A 211 10.54 6.00 -14.84
C GLU A 211 9.19 5.39 -15.23
N LEU A 212 8.43 4.89 -14.25
CA LEU A 212 7.14 4.24 -14.46
C LEU A 212 5.96 5.21 -14.43
N GLY A 213 6.18 6.46 -14.05
CA GLY A 213 5.12 7.45 -13.80
C GLY A 213 4.26 7.07 -12.60
N ILE A 214 4.83 6.39 -11.60
CA ILE A 214 4.09 5.90 -10.44
C ILE A 214 4.33 6.82 -9.24
N VAL A 215 3.28 7.17 -8.52
CA VAL A 215 3.38 7.84 -7.24
C VAL A 215 2.60 7.09 -6.18
N VAL A 216 3.19 7.01 -4.99
CA VAL A 216 2.59 6.35 -3.82
C VAL A 216 2.39 7.40 -2.74
N THR A 217 1.20 7.44 -2.17
CA THR A 217 0.84 8.34 -1.06
C THR A 217 0.31 7.54 0.09
N ALA A 218 0.58 7.99 1.32
CA ALA A 218 0.15 7.33 2.54
C ALA A 218 -0.63 8.30 3.42
N GLY A 219 -1.77 7.87 3.94
CA GLY A 219 -2.58 8.63 4.90
C GLY A 219 -3.23 7.72 5.94
N VAL A 220 -3.68 8.33 7.03
CA VAL A 220 -4.50 7.68 8.05
C VAL A 220 -5.93 8.19 7.92
N VAL A 221 -6.81 7.32 7.46
CA VAL A 221 -8.17 7.65 7.07
C VAL A 221 -9.14 7.23 8.17
N PRO A 222 -9.91 8.16 8.74
CA PRO A 222 -11.06 7.81 9.57
C PRO A 222 -12.18 7.23 8.70
N GLY A 223 -12.70 6.05 9.07
CA GLY A 223 -13.93 5.52 8.49
C GLY A 223 -14.71 4.58 9.41
N LYS A 224 -15.67 3.87 8.83
CA LYS A 224 -16.47 2.84 9.48
C LYS A 224 -16.40 1.55 8.66
N VAL A 225 -16.25 0.41 9.34
CA VAL A 225 -16.39 -0.90 8.71
C VAL A 225 -17.87 -1.27 8.71
N TYR A 226 -18.41 -1.63 7.55
CA TYR A 226 -19.78 -2.07 7.37
C TYR A 226 -19.83 -3.54 6.93
N PRO A 227 -20.89 -4.29 7.26
CA PRO A 227 -21.16 -5.57 6.64
C PRO A 227 -21.57 -5.39 5.18
N TYR A 228 -21.12 -6.29 4.31
CA TYR A 228 -21.48 -6.36 2.89
C TYR A 228 -21.70 -7.83 2.52
N ALA A 229 -22.94 -8.31 2.70
CA ALA A 229 -23.30 -9.72 2.64
C ALA A 229 -22.34 -10.61 3.46
N THR A 230 -21.47 -11.41 2.82
CA THR A 230 -20.53 -12.34 3.48
C THR A 230 -19.14 -11.75 3.73
N PHE A 231 -18.91 -10.47 3.42
CA PHE A 231 -17.64 -9.77 3.64
C PHE A 231 -17.89 -8.40 4.29
N SER A 232 -16.82 -7.61 4.49
CA SER A 232 -16.92 -6.27 5.10
C SER A 232 -16.34 -5.21 4.17
N ALA A 233 -16.74 -3.95 4.35
CA ALA A 233 -16.18 -2.84 3.60
C ALA A 233 -15.86 -1.68 4.53
N PHE A 234 -14.66 -1.12 4.42
CA PHE A 234 -14.32 0.13 5.08
C PHE A 234 -14.77 1.28 4.20
N ILE A 235 -15.58 2.17 4.76
CA ILE A 235 -16.03 3.38 4.08
C ILE A 235 -15.48 4.59 4.85
N PRO A 236 -14.65 5.44 4.24
CA PRO A 236 -14.16 6.68 4.84
C PRO A 236 -15.31 7.60 5.30
N ASP A 237 -15.07 8.39 6.35
CA ASP A 237 -16.03 9.38 6.85
C ASP A 237 -16.34 10.50 5.85
N SER A 238 -15.39 10.79 4.96
CA SER A 238 -15.56 11.75 3.87
C SER A 238 -16.56 11.28 2.81
N MET A 239 -16.79 9.97 2.69
CA MET A 239 -17.71 9.35 1.73
C MET A 239 -19.11 9.19 2.30
N LYS A 240 -19.75 10.32 2.67
CA LYS A 240 -21.04 10.36 3.37
C LYS A 240 -22.19 9.70 2.60
N SER A 241 -22.21 9.88 1.28
CA SER A 241 -23.17 9.28 0.36
C SER A 241 -23.12 7.75 0.42
N SER A 242 -21.92 7.18 0.34
CA SER A 242 -21.66 5.75 0.44
C SER A 242 -22.04 5.20 1.81
N GLN A 243 -21.70 5.91 2.90
CA GLN A 243 -22.11 5.50 4.25
C GLN A 243 -23.63 5.50 4.42
N ALA A 244 -24.33 6.54 3.97
CA ALA A 244 -25.80 6.60 4.08
C ALA A 244 -26.50 5.48 3.28
N THR A 245 -25.95 5.13 2.12
CA THR A 245 -26.42 3.99 1.31
C THR A 245 -26.26 2.68 2.10
N GLN A 246 -25.10 2.50 2.74
CA GLN A 246 -24.80 1.29 3.50
C GLN A 246 -25.60 1.21 4.82
N ASP A 247 -25.85 2.33 5.50
CA ASP A 247 -26.72 2.41 6.68
C ASP A 247 -28.16 1.96 6.33
N THR A 248 -28.65 2.36 5.14
CA THR A 248 -29.97 1.95 4.64
C THR A 248 -30.02 0.45 4.37
N TRP A 249 -29.02 -0.09 3.67
CA TRP A 249 -28.92 -1.53 3.38
C TRP A 249 -28.84 -2.35 4.67
N TYR A 250 -27.99 -1.93 5.62
CA TYR A 250 -27.82 -2.59 6.91
C TYR A 250 -29.14 -2.64 7.69
N SER A 251 -29.89 -1.53 7.72
CA SER A 251 -31.18 -1.47 8.42
C SER A 251 -32.20 -2.45 7.84
N ILE A 252 -32.26 -2.58 6.51
CA ILE A 252 -33.14 -3.55 5.82
C ILE A 252 -32.72 -4.97 6.20
N GLN A 253 -31.45 -5.32 6.00
CA GLN A 253 -30.97 -6.68 6.24
C GLN A 253 -31.09 -7.11 7.71
N SER A 254 -30.82 -6.19 8.65
CA SER A 254 -30.99 -6.44 10.08
C SER A 254 -32.45 -6.70 10.45
N SER A 255 -33.42 -6.11 9.73
CA SER A 255 -34.85 -6.32 9.99
C SER A 255 -35.37 -7.65 9.43
N GLU A 256 -34.76 -8.15 8.35
CA GLU A 256 -35.12 -9.42 7.71
C GLU A 256 -34.58 -10.63 8.49
N GLY A 257 -33.40 -10.51 9.11
CA GLY A 257 -32.87 -11.51 10.05
C GLY A 257 -32.33 -12.81 9.42
N TYR A 258 -32.09 -12.83 8.11
CA TYR A 258 -31.63 -14.04 7.39
C TYR A 258 -30.11 -14.19 7.28
N ILE A 259 -29.33 -13.17 7.63
CA ILE A 259 -27.87 -13.18 7.54
C ILE A 259 -27.22 -12.67 8.84
N TYR A 260 -26.01 -13.16 9.14
CA TYR A 260 -25.19 -12.63 10.21
C TYR A 260 -24.54 -11.32 9.76
N LEU A 261 -24.72 -10.27 10.55
CA LEU A 261 -24.17 -8.94 10.27
C LEU A 261 -23.21 -8.56 11.40
N ILE A 262 -22.03 -8.05 11.04
CA ILE A 262 -21.23 -7.29 11.98
C ILE A 262 -21.90 -5.94 12.22
N GLU A 263 -21.86 -5.44 13.45
CA GLU A 263 -22.27 -4.07 13.72
C GLU A 263 -21.31 -3.09 13.00
N PRO A 264 -21.81 -2.01 12.39
CA PRO A 264 -20.93 -1.01 11.81
C PRO A 264 -20.03 -0.34 12.86
N MET A 265 -18.71 -0.54 12.78
CA MET A 265 -17.74 -0.07 13.80
C MET A 265 -16.80 1.01 13.26
N ALA A 266 -16.61 2.08 14.04
CA ALA A 266 -15.68 3.16 13.70
C ALA A 266 -14.21 2.75 13.93
N THR A 267 -13.36 2.98 12.92
CA THR A 267 -11.94 2.61 12.96
C THR A 267 -11.08 3.65 12.26
N LEU A 268 -9.76 3.43 12.33
CA LEU A 268 -8.75 4.10 11.52
C LEU A 268 -8.16 3.10 10.54
N ALA A 269 -7.94 3.53 9.31
CA ALA A 269 -7.25 2.76 8.29
C ALA A 269 -5.99 3.48 7.85
N THR A 270 -4.85 2.79 7.84
CA THR A 270 -3.68 3.26 7.11
C THR A 270 -3.86 2.87 5.66
N SER A 271 -3.77 3.84 4.76
CA SER A 271 -4.00 3.61 3.33
C SER A 271 -2.80 4.06 2.51
N PHE A 272 -2.31 3.18 1.64
CA PHE A 272 -1.36 3.53 0.59
C PHE A 272 -2.10 3.56 -0.75
N ASN A 273 -2.21 4.76 -1.31
CA ASN A 273 -2.79 4.98 -2.62
C ASN A 273 -1.67 5.10 -3.64
N VAL A 274 -1.68 4.19 -4.62
CA VAL A 274 -0.74 4.15 -5.74
C VAL A 274 -1.45 4.65 -6.98
N PHE A 275 -0.82 5.59 -7.68
CA PHE A 275 -1.33 6.15 -8.93
C PHE A 275 -0.29 5.99 -10.02
N GLN A 276 -0.71 5.60 -11.23
CA GLN A 276 0.13 5.68 -12.42
C GLN A 276 -0.36 6.81 -13.32
N TYR A 277 0.54 7.69 -13.73
CA TYR A 277 0.24 8.90 -14.48
C TYR A 277 1.26 9.15 -15.59
N TYR A 278 0.78 9.24 -16.82
CA TYR A 278 1.53 9.58 -18.03
C TYR A 278 0.56 10.03 -19.12
N ASP A 279 1.06 10.63 -20.20
CA ASP A 279 0.23 11.23 -21.26
C ASP A 279 -0.78 12.26 -20.70
N ASP A 280 -0.38 12.97 -19.63
CA ASP A 280 -1.21 13.92 -18.89
C ASP A 280 -2.56 13.35 -18.43
N GLN A 281 -2.57 12.04 -18.16
CA GLN A 281 -3.74 11.28 -17.72
C GLN A 281 -3.37 10.31 -16.61
N LEU A 282 -4.31 10.08 -15.69
CA LEU A 282 -4.30 8.96 -14.76
C LEU A 282 -4.60 7.68 -15.52
N GLN A 283 -3.74 6.68 -15.34
CA GLN A 283 -3.71 5.42 -16.07
C GLN A 283 -4.12 4.26 -15.18
N GLY A 284 -3.91 4.39 -13.87
CA GLY A 284 -4.31 3.41 -12.89
C GLY A 284 -4.33 3.99 -11.48
N GLU A 285 -5.19 3.42 -10.65
CA GLU A 285 -5.38 3.74 -9.24
C GLU A 285 -5.48 2.44 -8.44
N GLN A 286 -4.69 2.34 -7.38
CA GLN A 286 -4.66 1.19 -6.48
C GLN A 286 -4.75 1.67 -5.05
N PHE A 287 -5.75 1.19 -4.31
CA PHE A 287 -5.86 1.42 -2.87
C PHE A 287 -5.46 0.17 -2.12
N LEU A 288 -4.48 0.32 -1.23
CA LEU A 288 -4.14 -0.68 -0.22
C LEU A 288 -4.52 -0.11 1.13
N VAL A 289 -5.25 -0.89 1.90
CA VAL A 289 -5.88 -0.43 3.14
C VAL A 289 -5.57 -1.45 4.22
N TYR A 290 -5.15 -0.99 5.38
CA TYR A 290 -4.91 -1.81 6.57
C TYR A 290 -5.62 -1.17 7.77
N LEU A 291 -6.51 -1.92 8.42
CA LEU A 291 -7.22 -1.43 9.61
C LEU A 291 -6.28 -1.47 10.80
N THR A 292 -6.22 -0.39 11.58
CA THR A 292 -5.24 -0.26 12.67
C THR A 292 -5.87 -0.32 14.04
N SER A 293 -6.71 0.66 14.37
CA SER A 293 -7.28 0.78 15.70
C SER A 293 -8.72 1.30 15.67
N PRO A 294 -9.58 0.81 16.58
CA PRO A 294 -10.84 1.47 16.90
C PRO A 294 -10.62 2.95 17.21
N ARG A 295 -11.49 3.82 16.68
CA ARG A 295 -11.25 5.26 16.78
C ARG A 295 -11.55 5.85 18.16
N ASN A 296 -12.52 5.27 18.87
CA ASN A 296 -13.11 5.83 20.09
C ASN A 296 -12.82 4.96 21.33
N GLY A 297 -11.59 4.45 21.45
CA GLY A 297 -11.23 3.46 22.47
C GLY A 297 -11.68 2.05 22.08
N THR A 298 -11.78 1.13 23.04
CA THR A 298 -11.92 -0.32 22.75
C THR A 298 -13.17 -0.70 21.95
N GLY A 299 -14.18 0.18 21.85
CA GLY A 299 -15.42 -0.09 21.12
C GLY A 299 -16.34 -1.12 21.79
N TRP A 300 -15.93 -1.65 22.95
CA TRP A 300 -16.72 -2.58 23.76
C TRP A 300 -17.33 -1.81 24.93
N ALA A 301 -18.66 -1.79 24.98
CA ALA A 301 -19.43 -1.29 26.12
C ALA A 301 -19.75 -2.41 27.11
#